data_AF-A0A0G1D7E8-F1
#
_entry.id   AF-A0A0G1D7E8-F1
#
_cell.length_a   1.000
_cell.length_b   1.000
_cell.length_c   1.000
_cell.angle_alpha   90.00
_cell.angle_beta   90.00
_cell.angle_gamma   90.00
#
_symmetry.space_group_name_H-M   'P 1'
#
loop_
_entity.id
_entity.type
_entity.pdbx_description
1 polymer ?
#
loop_
_entity_poly.entity_id
_entity_poly.type
_entity_poly.pdbx_seq_one_letter_code
_entity_poly.pdbx_strand_id
1 'polypeptide(L)'
;MKKIFALLTATLLVFPSIAFAIPGMPNQFYGAVTVNGSPATNGTIVEAKIGSTVVLSKVTTSGKYGYNPNVFIITDQDNNRVGQTIAFFVQGVDTGKTAVFSGGMLTKLDLSITTSTGGTTGGTTSGTTGGTTSGTTGGGTTTNTGGGTTTTTTNGSTNTNTNSNPPVAPVIPDAPAVPAIPDTNQGQVLGEKITAIPVRDIARIEATVNREKARFKKADTKLLNRLKGRIYLQVQEAGEAWYIPMNSTKKFYLADGPTAFEMLSSFGLGISNKDLDKIPVGIEKRFADIDTDKDGLPDKLEEGLKTNPAKADTDGDGVNDGAEVLTKKTNPLGAGKLATDTRLITRLKGHILLQVQSRGEAWYLNPVDGKRYYMKSGDAAFNIMRYLSSGITNADLAKIDVGEVK
;
A
#
# COMPACT_ATOMS: atom_id res chain seq x y z
N MET A 1 -47.66 -65.34 -18.66
CA MET A 1 -48.39 -64.09 -18.91
C MET A 1 -47.76 -62.98 -18.06
N LYS A 2 -47.46 -61.84 -18.70
CA LYS A 2 -47.07 -60.49 -18.18
C LYS A 2 -45.87 -60.39 -17.23
N LYS A 3 -44.70 -60.05 -17.81
CA LYS A 3 -43.55 -59.42 -17.12
C LYS A 3 -43.87 -57.92 -16.94
N ILE A 4 -43.82 -57.41 -15.71
CA ILE A 4 -43.95 -55.98 -15.40
C ILE A 4 -42.54 -55.39 -15.42
N PHE A 5 -42.25 -54.56 -16.42
CA PHE A 5 -41.07 -53.71 -16.48
C PHE A 5 -41.34 -52.47 -15.62
N ALA A 6 -40.69 -52.36 -14.47
CA ALA A 6 -40.69 -51.12 -13.69
C ALA A 6 -39.69 -50.13 -14.33
N LEU A 7 -40.23 -49.11 -14.98
CA LEU A 7 -39.49 -48.01 -15.57
C LEU A 7 -38.97 -47.11 -14.42
N LEU A 8 -37.67 -47.19 -14.12
CA LEU A 8 -37.01 -46.32 -13.16
C LEU A 8 -36.80 -44.94 -13.81
N THR A 9 -37.68 -43.98 -13.56
CA THR A 9 -37.49 -42.59 -13.96
C THR A 9 -36.45 -41.93 -13.06
N ALA A 10 -35.21 -41.88 -13.54
CA ALA A 10 -34.14 -41.12 -12.90
C ALA A 10 -34.48 -39.61 -13.01
N THR A 11 -35.01 -39.06 -11.92
CA THR A 11 -35.20 -37.60 -11.79
C THR A 11 -33.82 -36.99 -11.53
N LEU A 12 -33.24 -36.37 -12.55
CA LEU A 12 -31.97 -35.65 -12.44
C LEU A 12 -32.16 -34.42 -11.55
N LEU A 13 -31.81 -34.55 -10.28
CA LEU A 13 -31.80 -33.47 -9.30
C LEU A 13 -30.66 -32.50 -9.69
N VAL A 14 -31.01 -31.41 -10.37
CA VAL A 14 -30.09 -30.32 -10.65
C VAL A 14 -29.83 -29.60 -9.33
N PHE A 15 -28.76 -29.98 -8.64
CA PHE A 15 -28.28 -29.18 -7.51
C PHE A 15 -27.80 -27.84 -8.07
N PRO A 16 -28.36 -26.68 -7.65
CA PRO A 16 -27.76 -25.40 -7.98
C PRO A 16 -26.35 -25.42 -7.42
N SER A 17 -25.37 -25.40 -8.32
CA SER A 17 -23.97 -25.20 -7.95
C SER A 17 -23.88 -23.77 -7.43
N ILE A 18 -23.99 -23.59 -6.11
CA ILE A 18 -23.69 -22.31 -5.50
C ILE A 18 -22.17 -22.18 -5.61
N ALA A 19 -21.72 -21.53 -6.69
CA ALA A 19 -20.34 -21.11 -6.81
C ALA A 19 -20.11 -20.09 -5.68
N PHE A 20 -19.54 -20.52 -4.56
CA PHE A 20 -19.06 -19.59 -3.55
C PHE A 20 -17.95 -18.76 -4.18
N ALA A 21 -18.27 -17.53 -4.58
CA ALA A 21 -17.29 -16.58 -5.04
C ALA A 21 -16.26 -16.37 -3.91
N ILE A 22 -14.97 -16.43 -4.25
CA ILE A 22 -13.91 -16.07 -3.30
C ILE A 22 -14.11 -14.58 -2.99
N PRO A 23 -14.35 -14.18 -1.72
CA PRO A 23 -14.60 -12.78 -1.40
C PRO A 23 -13.44 -11.90 -1.87
N GLY A 24 -13.77 -10.76 -2.46
CA GLY A 24 -12.82 -9.76 -2.90
C GLY A 24 -12.13 -9.04 -1.73
N MET A 25 -11.04 -8.35 -2.02
CA MET A 25 -10.32 -7.60 -0.99
C MET A 25 -11.18 -6.42 -0.49
N PRO A 26 -11.19 -6.16 0.83
CA PRO A 26 -11.95 -5.05 1.41
C PRO A 26 -11.30 -3.69 1.11
N ASN A 27 -12.07 -2.61 1.16
CA ASN A 27 -11.59 -1.22 1.07
C ASN A 27 -11.86 -0.47 2.38
N GLN A 28 -10.85 0.19 2.93
CA GLN A 28 -10.91 0.89 4.21
C GLN A 28 -10.86 2.41 4.02
N PHE A 29 -11.62 3.13 4.84
CA PHE A 29 -11.64 4.59 4.87
C PHE A 29 -11.37 5.11 6.28
N TYR A 30 -10.84 6.31 6.40
CA TYR A 30 -10.66 6.99 7.68
C TYR A 30 -10.49 8.50 7.48
N GLY A 31 -10.74 9.30 8.51
CA GLY A 31 -10.55 10.75 8.43
C GLY A 31 -11.16 11.51 9.59
N ALA A 32 -11.03 12.83 9.54
CA ALA A 32 -11.76 13.74 10.40
C ALA A 32 -13.21 13.86 9.93
N VAL A 33 -14.11 14.10 10.88
CA VAL A 33 -15.52 14.42 10.62
C VAL A 33 -15.83 15.75 11.28
N THR A 34 -16.37 16.68 10.51
CA THR A 34 -16.81 17.99 11.00
C THR A 34 -18.30 18.20 10.77
N VAL A 35 -18.97 18.80 11.75
CA VAL A 35 -20.38 19.19 11.67
C VAL A 35 -20.44 20.68 12.00
N ASN A 36 -20.94 21.49 11.07
CA ASN A 36 -21.01 22.95 11.21
C ASN A 36 -19.64 23.58 11.55
N GLY A 37 -18.57 23.09 10.92
CA GLY A 37 -17.20 23.58 11.12
C GLY A 37 -16.52 23.12 12.41
N SER A 38 -17.23 22.44 13.32
CA SER A 38 -16.66 21.87 14.55
C SER A 38 -16.41 20.37 14.43
N PRO A 39 -15.41 19.78 15.12
CA PRO A 39 -15.23 18.34 15.17
C PRO A 39 -16.52 17.63 15.63
N ALA A 40 -16.89 16.55 14.93
CA ALA A 40 -18.10 15.80 15.26
C ALA A 40 -18.02 15.20 16.68
N THR A 41 -19.15 15.22 17.40
CA THR A 41 -19.24 14.60 18.72
C THR A 41 -19.10 13.08 18.63
N ASN A 42 -18.65 12.44 19.72
CA ASN A 42 -18.57 10.98 19.80
C ASN A 42 -19.94 10.35 19.55
N GLY A 43 -19.98 9.26 18.80
CA GLY A 43 -21.24 8.60 18.45
C GLY A 43 -21.92 9.16 17.19
N THR A 44 -21.36 10.19 16.55
CA THR A 44 -21.90 10.69 15.28
C THR A 44 -21.84 9.60 14.22
N ILE A 45 -22.98 9.28 13.61
CA ILE A 45 -23.09 8.23 12.59
C ILE A 45 -22.42 8.68 11.29
N VAL A 46 -21.60 7.78 10.73
CA VAL A 46 -21.01 7.87 9.40
C VAL A 46 -21.44 6.63 8.61
N GLU A 47 -21.99 6.84 7.42
CA GLU A 47 -22.44 5.78 6.54
C GLU A 47 -21.74 5.83 5.19
N ALA A 48 -21.53 4.66 4.59
CA ALA A 48 -21.14 4.52 3.20
C ALA A 48 -22.26 3.82 2.44
N LYS A 49 -22.60 4.37 1.28
CA LYS A 49 -23.62 3.83 0.38
C LYS A 49 -23.03 3.52 -0.98
N ILE A 50 -23.49 2.43 -1.58
CA ILE A 50 -23.23 2.09 -2.99
C ILE A 50 -24.60 2.07 -3.68
N GLY A 51 -24.81 2.99 -4.62
CA GLY A 51 -26.15 3.31 -5.09
C GLY A 51 -27.02 3.81 -3.93
N SER A 52 -28.19 3.21 -3.73
CA SER A 52 -29.10 3.52 -2.62
C SER A 52 -28.87 2.69 -1.36
N THR A 53 -28.00 1.67 -1.41
CA THR A 53 -27.83 0.69 -0.34
C THR A 53 -26.75 1.13 0.64
N VAL A 54 -27.08 1.17 1.94
CA VAL A 54 -26.08 1.32 3.01
C VAL A 54 -25.25 0.05 3.09
N VAL A 55 -23.95 0.18 2.81
CA VAL A 55 -23.01 -0.95 2.84
C VAL A 55 -22.20 -0.99 4.13
N LEU A 56 -22.13 0.12 4.87
CA LEU A 56 -21.48 0.19 6.18
C LEU A 56 -22.03 1.40 6.96
N SER A 57 -22.20 1.22 8.27
CA SER A 57 -22.53 2.29 9.22
C SER A 57 -21.67 2.13 10.48
N LYS A 58 -21.01 3.20 10.89
CA LYS A 58 -20.12 3.29 12.06
C LYS A 58 -20.28 4.65 12.72
N VAL A 59 -19.63 4.83 13.88
CA VAL A 59 -19.68 6.08 14.63
C VAL A 59 -18.31 6.72 14.80
N THR A 60 -18.28 8.03 14.98
CA THR A 60 -17.08 8.79 15.28
C THR A 60 -16.60 8.60 16.72
N THR A 61 -15.29 8.75 16.89
CA THR A 61 -14.63 8.93 18.19
C THR A 61 -13.65 10.10 18.08
N SER A 62 -13.77 11.09 18.98
CA SER A 62 -12.95 12.31 19.03
C SER A 62 -12.89 13.05 17.69
N GLY A 63 -14.04 13.24 17.04
CA GLY A 63 -14.14 13.94 15.75
C GLY A 63 -13.54 13.18 14.57
N LYS A 64 -13.28 11.87 14.69
CA LYS A 64 -12.68 11.04 13.64
C LYS A 64 -13.49 9.78 13.39
N TYR A 65 -13.42 9.24 12.17
CA TYR A 65 -14.01 7.94 11.81
C TYR A 65 -12.96 7.04 11.13
N GLY A 66 -13.20 5.74 11.11
CA GLY A 66 -12.32 4.78 10.45
C GLY A 66 -11.02 4.46 11.19
N TYR A 67 -10.83 5.05 12.35
CA TYR A 67 -9.81 4.69 13.34
C TYR A 67 -10.37 3.70 14.34
N ASN A 68 -9.49 3.00 15.06
CA ASN A 68 -9.89 2.14 16.15
C ASN A 68 -10.71 2.91 17.21
N PRO A 69 -11.73 2.29 17.83
CA PRO A 69 -12.24 0.93 17.58
C PRO A 69 -13.19 0.85 16.36
N ASN A 70 -13.62 1.99 15.83
CA ASN A 70 -14.63 2.10 14.76
C ASN A 70 -13.98 2.10 13.37
N VAL A 71 -13.21 1.05 13.09
CA VAL A 71 -12.58 0.86 11.78
C VAL A 71 -13.66 0.79 10.69
N PHE A 72 -13.46 1.55 9.61
CA PHE A 72 -14.47 1.75 8.56
C PHE A 72 -14.06 0.98 7.31
N ILE A 73 -14.36 -0.33 7.31
CA ILE A 73 -14.00 -1.27 6.25
C ILE A 73 -15.23 -1.76 5.51
N ILE A 74 -15.26 -1.52 4.20
CA ILE A 74 -16.27 -2.04 3.29
C ILE A 74 -15.74 -3.34 2.69
N THR A 75 -16.38 -4.46 3.00
CA THR A 75 -16.03 -5.79 2.46
C THR A 75 -16.57 -5.99 1.05
N ASP A 76 -15.93 -6.87 0.27
CA ASP A 76 -16.39 -7.28 -1.07
C ASP A 76 -16.81 -8.76 -1.08
N GLN A 77 -17.88 -9.06 -0.36
CA GLN A 77 -18.30 -10.46 -0.11
C GLN A 77 -18.56 -11.25 -1.39
N ASP A 78 -19.12 -10.60 -2.40
CA ASP A 78 -19.49 -11.22 -3.68
C ASP A 78 -18.46 -10.99 -4.79
N ASN A 79 -17.33 -10.35 -4.47
CA ASN A 79 -16.26 -9.99 -5.42
C ASN A 79 -16.77 -9.19 -6.63
N ASN A 80 -17.72 -8.28 -6.39
CA ASN A 80 -18.40 -7.50 -7.42
C ASN A 80 -18.32 -5.98 -7.19
N ARG A 81 -17.65 -5.52 -6.13
CA ARG A 81 -17.64 -4.11 -5.75
C ARG A 81 -16.55 -3.28 -6.41
N VAL A 82 -15.49 -3.91 -6.93
CA VAL A 82 -14.39 -3.20 -7.61
C VAL A 82 -14.92 -2.27 -8.71
N GLY A 83 -14.54 -0.99 -8.63
CA GLY A 83 -14.95 0.05 -9.58
C GLY A 83 -16.30 0.73 -9.24
N GLN A 84 -17.08 0.21 -8.30
CA GLN A 84 -18.32 0.87 -7.88
C GLN A 84 -18.04 2.15 -7.10
N THR A 85 -18.92 3.15 -7.23
CA THR A 85 -18.81 4.41 -6.50
C THR A 85 -19.46 4.28 -5.12
N ILE A 86 -18.73 4.73 -4.10
CA ILE A 86 -19.13 4.81 -2.71
C ILE A 86 -19.42 6.27 -2.39
N ALA A 87 -20.61 6.57 -1.88
CA ALA A 87 -20.99 7.88 -1.37
C ALA A 87 -21.00 7.88 0.16
N PHE A 88 -20.57 8.98 0.79
CA PHE A 88 -20.41 9.08 2.24
C PHE A 88 -21.42 10.05 2.86
N PHE A 89 -22.02 9.63 3.96
CA PHE A 89 -23.05 10.37 4.69
C PHE A 89 -22.64 10.52 6.15
N VAL A 90 -22.99 11.65 6.75
CA VAL A 90 -22.82 11.92 8.18
C VAL A 90 -24.18 12.31 8.75
N GLN A 91 -24.65 11.63 9.79
CA GLN A 91 -26.02 11.79 10.34
C GLN A 91 -27.12 11.73 9.26
N GLY A 92 -26.93 10.90 8.24
CA GLY A 92 -27.86 10.76 7.11
C GLY A 92 -27.79 11.89 6.07
N VAL A 93 -26.98 12.93 6.28
CA VAL A 93 -26.74 14.02 5.33
C VAL A 93 -25.61 13.65 4.37
N ASP A 94 -25.81 13.85 3.08
CA ASP A 94 -24.79 13.63 2.06
C ASP A 94 -23.64 14.63 2.24
N THR A 95 -22.41 14.12 2.32
CA THR A 95 -21.21 14.95 2.45
C THR A 95 -20.73 15.52 1.11
N GLY A 96 -21.29 15.03 -0.01
CA GLY A 96 -20.80 15.29 -1.37
C GLY A 96 -19.48 14.59 -1.69
N LYS A 97 -18.92 13.81 -0.75
CA LYS A 97 -17.70 13.03 -0.97
C LYS A 97 -18.03 11.67 -1.53
N THR A 98 -17.26 11.28 -2.54
CA THR A 98 -17.32 9.94 -3.13
C THR A 98 -15.93 9.33 -3.23
N ALA A 99 -15.87 8.00 -3.30
CA ALA A 99 -14.67 7.25 -3.60
C ALA A 99 -15.01 6.06 -4.50
N VAL A 100 -14.07 5.64 -5.34
CA VAL A 100 -14.21 4.39 -6.11
C VAL A 100 -13.75 3.23 -5.23
N PHE A 101 -14.55 2.16 -5.15
CA PHE A 101 -14.16 0.96 -4.44
C PHE A 101 -12.96 0.31 -5.13
N SER A 102 -11.83 0.23 -4.42
CA SER A 102 -10.62 -0.45 -4.84
C SER A 102 -10.22 -1.44 -3.75
N GLY A 103 -10.27 -2.73 -4.04
CA GLY A 103 -9.94 -3.76 -3.05
C GLY A 103 -8.51 -3.62 -2.53
N GLY A 104 -8.35 -3.78 -1.22
CA GLY A 104 -7.08 -3.63 -0.49
C GLY A 104 -6.71 -2.19 -0.15
N MET A 105 -7.46 -1.19 -0.64
CA MET A 105 -7.13 0.22 -0.45
C MET A 105 -7.44 0.69 0.98
N LEU A 106 -6.62 1.62 1.48
CA LEU A 106 -6.82 2.34 2.73
C LEU A 106 -6.77 3.84 2.39
N THR A 107 -7.90 4.51 2.51
CA THR A 107 -8.11 5.87 1.99
C THR A 107 -8.36 6.86 3.12
N LYS A 108 -7.53 7.90 3.22
CA LYS A 108 -7.87 9.06 4.05
C LYS A 108 -8.90 9.90 3.30
N LEU A 109 -10.04 10.18 3.94
CA LEU A 109 -11.11 11.00 3.40
C LEU A 109 -11.74 11.80 4.53
N ASP A 110 -11.51 13.11 4.58
CA ASP A 110 -12.14 13.96 5.58
C ASP A 110 -13.58 14.31 5.16
N LEU A 111 -14.51 14.20 6.10
CA LEU A 111 -15.94 14.38 5.90
C LEU A 111 -16.45 15.63 6.61
N SER A 112 -17.38 16.34 5.98
CA SER A 112 -17.98 17.54 6.55
C SER A 112 -19.43 17.65 6.14
N ILE A 113 -20.29 18.06 7.08
CA ILE A 113 -21.67 18.47 6.79
C ILE A 113 -21.97 19.81 7.45
N THR A 114 -22.92 20.53 6.86
CA THR A 114 -23.57 21.67 7.51
C THR A 114 -25.04 21.30 7.68
N THR A 115 -25.49 21.20 8.93
CA THR A 115 -26.90 20.98 9.24
C THR A 115 -27.56 22.35 9.35
N SER A 116 -28.44 22.69 8.41
CA SER A 116 -29.37 23.79 8.67
C SER A 116 -30.26 23.35 9.82
N THR A 117 -30.07 23.91 11.01
CA THR A 117 -31.00 23.71 12.12
C THR A 117 -32.37 24.14 11.62
N GLY A 118 -33.24 23.16 11.35
CA GLY A 118 -34.59 23.38 10.84
C GLY A 118 -35.43 24.06 11.90
N GLY A 119 -35.35 25.39 11.98
CA GLY A 119 -36.44 26.21 12.47
C GLY A 119 -37.59 26.09 11.49
N THR A 120 -38.71 25.56 11.96
CA THR A 120 -39.98 25.52 11.25
C THR A 120 -40.36 26.91 10.78
N THR A 121 -40.38 27.17 9.47
CA THR A 121 -41.27 28.18 8.89
C THR A 121 -41.53 27.84 7.42
N GLY A 122 -42.81 27.66 7.09
CA GLY A 122 -43.26 27.42 5.72
C GLY A 122 -42.88 28.59 4.80
N GLY A 123 -42.59 28.25 3.54
CA GLY A 123 -42.17 29.21 2.53
C GLY A 123 -42.23 28.62 1.14
N THR A 124 -43.44 28.64 0.60
CA THR A 124 -43.89 28.59 -0.80
C THR A 124 -42.83 28.57 -1.91
N THR A 125 -42.99 27.59 -2.79
CA THR A 125 -42.44 27.50 -4.15
C THR A 125 -42.61 28.78 -4.97
N SER A 126 -41.54 29.23 -5.63
CA SER A 126 -41.63 29.96 -6.90
C SER A 126 -40.34 29.78 -7.70
N GLY A 127 -40.47 29.20 -8.90
CA GLY A 127 -39.36 28.99 -9.82
C GLY A 127 -39.08 30.23 -10.67
N THR A 128 -37.88 30.34 -11.23
CA THR A 128 -37.64 31.09 -12.46
C THR A 128 -36.41 30.52 -13.19
N THR A 129 -36.61 30.29 -14.48
CA THR A 129 -35.71 29.77 -15.51
C THR A 129 -34.94 30.91 -16.18
N GLY A 130 -33.74 30.62 -16.71
CA GLY A 130 -33.01 31.44 -17.70
C GLY A 130 -31.69 32.02 -17.15
N GLY A 131 -30.58 32.06 -17.87
CA GLY A 131 -30.31 31.79 -19.27
C GLY A 131 -28.80 31.93 -19.56
N THR A 132 -28.44 31.51 -20.77
CA THR A 132 -27.13 31.46 -21.44
C THR A 132 -26.45 32.81 -21.66
N THR A 133 -25.11 32.82 -21.73
CA THR A 133 -24.19 33.66 -22.57
C THR A 133 -22.75 33.28 -22.18
N SER A 134 -21.94 32.58 -22.98
CA SER A 134 -21.21 32.97 -24.20
C SER A 134 -20.50 34.33 -24.11
N GLY A 135 -19.16 34.30 -24.09
CA GLY A 135 -18.27 35.45 -24.11
C GLY A 135 -16.86 35.05 -24.50
N THR A 136 -16.60 35.12 -25.82
CA THR A 136 -15.29 35.03 -26.47
C THR A 136 -14.64 36.42 -26.55
N THR A 137 -13.36 36.52 -26.19
CA THR A 137 -12.39 37.56 -26.60
C THR A 137 -11.02 37.03 -26.17
N GLY A 138 -9.94 36.99 -26.95
CA GLY A 138 -9.60 37.67 -28.19
C GLY A 138 -8.27 38.40 -28.01
N GLY A 139 -7.21 37.93 -28.68
CA GLY A 139 -6.09 38.77 -29.15
C GLY A 139 -4.80 38.78 -28.32
N GLY A 140 -3.65 38.69 -29.02
CA GLY A 140 -2.41 39.30 -28.53
C GLY A 140 -1.09 38.59 -28.85
N THR A 141 -0.69 38.61 -30.12
CA THR A 141 0.65 38.28 -30.67
C THR A 141 1.78 39.11 -30.05
N THR A 142 2.97 38.53 -29.81
CA THR A 142 4.27 39.12 -30.21
C THR A 142 5.38 38.07 -30.26
N THR A 143 6.06 38.04 -31.40
CA THR A 143 7.33 37.39 -31.75
C THR A 143 8.54 38.03 -31.06
N ASN A 144 9.60 37.25 -30.80
CA ASN A 144 10.96 37.75 -31.01
C ASN A 144 11.95 36.63 -31.37
N THR A 145 12.89 36.98 -32.23
CA THR A 145 13.78 36.11 -33.03
C THR A 145 15.24 36.55 -32.82
N GLY A 146 16.18 35.61 -32.88
CA GLY A 146 17.63 35.86 -33.08
C GLY A 146 18.50 35.09 -32.06
N GLY A 147 19.59 34.39 -32.40
CA GLY A 147 20.31 34.19 -33.66
C GLY A 147 21.84 34.14 -33.42
N GLY A 148 22.48 33.02 -33.77
CA GLY A 148 23.93 32.86 -34.09
C GLY A 148 24.93 32.67 -32.92
N THR A 149 26.12 32.04 -33.02
CA THR A 149 26.86 31.32 -34.09
C THR A 149 28.13 30.68 -33.45
N THR A 150 28.39 29.40 -33.78
CA THR A 150 29.65 28.65 -34.07
C THR A 150 31.03 29.07 -33.49
N THR A 151 31.79 28.13 -32.88
CA THR A 151 33.10 27.61 -33.43
C THR A 151 33.64 26.34 -32.74
N THR A 152 34.26 25.51 -33.58
CA THR A 152 34.93 24.19 -33.45
C THR A 152 36.35 24.21 -32.86
N THR A 153 36.83 23.07 -32.32
CA THR A 153 38.12 22.43 -32.72
C THR A 153 38.27 20.99 -32.19
N THR A 154 38.98 20.20 -32.99
CA THR A 154 39.22 18.74 -33.07
C THR A 154 40.58 18.27 -32.50
N ASN A 155 40.67 16.97 -32.14
CA ASN A 155 41.75 15.99 -32.40
C ASN A 155 41.36 14.66 -31.67
N GLY A 156 41.28 13.44 -32.26
CA GLY A 156 42.28 12.63 -33.02
C GLY A 156 43.30 11.99 -32.05
N SER A 157 43.73 10.71 -32.05
CA SER A 157 43.49 9.48 -32.83
C SER A 157 44.24 8.30 -32.13
N THR A 158 43.73 7.06 -32.30
CA THR A 158 44.42 5.74 -32.39
C THR A 158 45.37 5.19 -31.29
N ASN A 159 45.11 3.95 -30.82
CA ASN A 159 45.99 2.77 -31.08
C ASN A 159 45.30 1.43 -30.73
N THR A 160 45.61 0.41 -31.53
CA THR A 160 45.22 -1.01 -31.55
C THR A 160 46.01 -1.88 -30.56
N ASN A 161 45.41 -2.95 -30.01
CA ASN A 161 46.01 -4.31 -30.02
C ASN A 161 45.02 -5.41 -29.58
N THR A 162 45.04 -6.51 -30.32
CA THR A 162 44.42 -7.81 -30.12
C THR A 162 45.17 -8.65 -29.07
N ASN A 163 44.48 -9.36 -28.17
CA ASN A 163 44.81 -10.77 -27.91
C ASN A 163 43.70 -11.54 -27.18
N SER A 164 43.52 -12.78 -27.62
CA SER A 164 42.50 -13.73 -27.20
C SER A 164 43.12 -14.77 -26.28
N ASN A 165 42.65 -14.87 -25.02
CA ASN A 165 42.60 -16.14 -24.27
C ASN A 165 41.62 -15.97 -23.07
N PRO A 166 40.82 -17.00 -22.69
CA PRO A 166 39.74 -16.83 -21.74
C PRO A 166 40.26 -16.89 -20.29
N PRO A 167 39.82 -15.98 -19.39
CA PRO A 167 40.18 -16.09 -17.99
C PRO A 167 39.34 -17.18 -17.30
N VAL A 168 40.07 -18.11 -16.68
CA VAL A 168 39.60 -19.12 -15.72
C VAL A 168 38.71 -18.46 -14.66
N ALA A 169 37.57 -19.09 -14.37
CA ALA A 169 36.63 -18.61 -13.36
C ALA A 169 37.30 -18.52 -11.97
N PRO A 170 37.23 -17.37 -11.28
CA PRO A 170 37.67 -17.29 -9.89
C PRO A 170 36.70 -18.07 -9.00
N VAL A 171 37.24 -18.98 -8.19
CA VAL A 171 36.56 -19.58 -7.04
C VAL A 171 36.25 -18.45 -6.05
N ILE A 172 34.97 -18.18 -5.80
CA ILE A 172 34.52 -17.22 -4.79
C ILE A 172 34.63 -17.91 -3.42
N PRO A 173 35.40 -17.38 -2.45
CA PRO A 173 35.42 -17.92 -1.10
C PRO A 173 34.07 -17.70 -0.40
N ASP A 174 33.66 -18.67 0.42
CA ASP A 174 32.43 -18.61 1.22
C ASP A 174 32.31 -17.29 1.99
N ALA A 175 31.11 -16.72 1.99
CA ALA A 175 30.81 -15.49 2.71
C ALA A 175 31.10 -15.66 4.21
N PRO A 176 31.79 -14.71 4.86
CA PRO A 176 32.07 -14.80 6.29
C PRO A 176 30.76 -14.77 7.08
N ALA A 177 30.71 -15.56 8.16
CA ALA A 177 29.60 -15.55 9.11
C ALA A 177 29.39 -14.13 9.65
N VAL A 178 28.14 -13.65 9.58
CA VAL A 178 27.76 -12.33 10.12
C VAL A 178 27.79 -12.42 11.67
N PRO A 179 28.47 -11.49 12.38
CA PRO A 179 28.47 -11.47 13.83
C PRO A 179 27.07 -11.19 14.38
N ALA A 180 26.69 -11.86 15.47
CA ALA A 180 25.51 -11.50 16.23
C ALA A 180 25.63 -10.04 16.75
N ILE A 181 24.54 -9.28 16.67
CA ILE A 181 24.48 -7.91 17.19
C ILE A 181 24.63 -7.96 18.72
N PRO A 182 25.55 -7.19 19.33
CA PRO A 182 25.62 -7.08 20.78
C PRO A 182 24.43 -6.30 21.31
N ASP A 183 23.75 -6.88 22.31
CA ASP A 183 22.74 -6.23 23.13
C ASP A 183 23.34 -4.98 23.77
N THR A 184 23.04 -3.81 23.21
CA THR A 184 23.39 -2.52 23.79
C THR A 184 22.18 -1.62 23.77
N ASN A 185 21.47 -1.66 24.89
CA ASN A 185 20.53 -0.64 25.34
C ASN A 185 21.15 0.76 25.20
N GLN A 186 20.87 1.48 24.12
CA GLN A 186 20.85 2.95 24.06
C GLN A 186 19.83 3.43 23.01
N GLY A 187 18.55 3.21 23.31
CA GLY A 187 17.43 3.90 22.69
C GLY A 187 17.04 5.13 23.51
N GLN A 188 17.77 6.23 23.36
CA GLN A 188 17.42 7.59 23.79
C GLN A 188 18.24 8.50 22.85
N VAL A 189 17.70 9.37 22.00
CA VAL A 189 16.73 10.44 22.28
C VAL A 189 16.08 10.88 20.94
N LEU A 190 14.75 10.87 20.87
CA LEU A 190 13.94 11.86 20.12
C LEU A 190 12.64 12.05 20.92
N GLY A 191 12.81 12.46 22.17
CA GLY A 191 11.74 12.90 23.04
C GLY A 191 11.54 14.39 22.85
N GLU A 192 10.62 14.78 21.98
CA GLU A 192 9.88 16.02 22.19
C GLU A 192 8.47 15.93 21.60
N LYS A 193 7.50 15.97 22.53
CA LYS A 193 6.09 16.34 22.31
C LYS A 193 5.23 15.39 21.47
N ILE A 194 5.05 14.16 21.96
CA ILE A 194 3.81 13.42 21.66
C ILE A 194 2.88 13.55 22.86
N THR A 195 2.09 14.63 22.85
CA THR A 195 0.95 14.77 23.76
C THR A 195 -0.08 13.69 23.43
N ALA A 196 -0.25 12.74 24.35
CA ALA A 196 -1.27 11.69 24.37
C ALA A 196 -1.32 10.79 23.12
N ILE A 197 -0.35 9.88 22.99
CA ILE A 197 -0.56 8.64 22.23
C ILE A 197 -1.63 7.83 22.97
N PRO A 198 -2.78 7.50 22.37
CA PRO A 198 -3.74 6.62 23.02
C PRO A 198 -3.04 5.30 23.33
N VAL A 199 -3.20 4.81 24.57
CA VAL A 199 -2.77 3.49 25.02
C VAL A 199 -2.96 2.51 23.86
N ARG A 200 -1.86 1.96 23.32
CA ARG A 200 -1.89 0.96 22.24
C ARG A 200 -3.03 -0.02 22.59
N ASP A 201 -3.95 -0.31 21.66
CA ASP A 201 -5.12 -1.19 21.89
C ASP A 201 -4.67 -2.67 22.09
N ILE A 202 -3.77 -2.93 23.04
CA ILE A 202 -3.11 -4.22 23.31
C ILE A 202 -4.17 -5.29 23.52
N ALA A 203 -5.24 -4.99 24.26
CA ALA A 203 -6.35 -5.91 24.49
C ALA A 203 -7.02 -6.38 23.18
N ARG A 204 -7.12 -5.52 22.16
CA ARG A 204 -7.67 -5.90 20.85
C ARG A 204 -6.66 -6.72 20.04
N ILE A 205 -5.39 -6.32 20.06
CA ILE A 205 -4.30 -7.06 19.41
C ILE A 205 -4.28 -8.50 19.95
N GLU A 206 -4.29 -8.63 21.28
CA GLU A 206 -4.37 -9.90 22.00
C GLU A 206 -5.66 -10.65 21.65
N ALA A 207 -6.83 -9.98 21.63
CA ALA A 207 -8.09 -10.64 21.27
C ALA A 207 -8.06 -11.22 19.84
N THR A 208 -7.49 -10.48 18.88
CA THR A 208 -7.32 -10.95 17.50
C THR A 208 -6.35 -12.13 17.42
N VAL A 209 -5.19 -12.02 18.06
CA VAL A 209 -4.19 -13.09 18.11
C VAL A 209 -4.78 -14.35 18.77
N ASN A 210 -5.46 -14.20 19.90
CA ASN A 210 -6.09 -15.31 20.64
C ASN A 210 -7.22 -15.96 19.83
N ARG A 211 -8.03 -15.17 19.12
CA ARG A 211 -9.06 -15.69 18.20
C ARG A 211 -8.44 -16.56 17.11
N GLU A 212 -7.36 -16.09 16.48
CA GLU A 212 -6.71 -16.84 15.40
C GLU A 212 -5.93 -18.05 15.92
N LYS A 213 -5.36 -17.98 17.12
CA LYS A 213 -4.80 -19.15 17.81
C LYS A 213 -5.86 -20.22 18.05
N ALA A 214 -7.06 -19.85 18.49
CA ALA A 214 -8.15 -20.80 18.72
C ALA A 214 -8.67 -21.47 17.43
N ARG A 215 -8.58 -20.75 16.30
CA ARG A 215 -8.93 -21.26 14.96
C ARG A 215 -7.90 -22.23 14.40
N PHE A 216 -6.64 -22.11 14.79
CA PHE A 216 -5.58 -23.00 14.32
C PHE A 216 -5.81 -24.43 14.82
N LYS A 217 -5.90 -25.39 13.88
CA LYS A 217 -6.08 -26.82 14.18
C LYS A 217 -4.93 -27.68 13.70
N LYS A 218 -4.49 -27.46 12.46
CA LYS A 218 -3.43 -28.23 11.82
C LYS A 218 -2.70 -27.38 10.80
N ALA A 219 -1.37 -27.47 10.80
CA ALA A 219 -0.54 -26.81 9.81
C ALA A 219 -0.71 -27.45 8.42
N ASP A 220 -0.88 -26.61 7.40
CA ASP A 220 -0.73 -26.99 6.00
C ASP A 220 0.60 -26.44 5.48
N THR A 221 1.62 -27.29 5.41
CA THR A 221 2.98 -26.90 5.00
C THR A 221 3.07 -26.52 3.53
N LYS A 222 2.25 -27.13 2.66
CA LYS A 222 2.21 -26.81 1.24
C LYS A 222 1.59 -25.44 1.01
N LEU A 223 0.50 -25.13 1.72
CA LEU A 223 -0.08 -23.80 1.73
C LEU A 223 0.91 -22.80 2.32
N LEU A 224 1.45 -23.04 3.52
CA LEU A 224 2.43 -22.17 4.17
C LEU A 224 3.57 -21.77 3.22
N ASN A 225 4.18 -22.73 2.53
CA ASN A 225 5.29 -22.46 1.61
C ASN A 225 4.89 -21.55 0.44
N ARG A 226 3.63 -21.62 -0.02
CA ARG A 226 3.11 -20.69 -1.04
C ARG A 226 2.85 -19.29 -0.48
N LEU A 227 2.56 -19.19 0.82
CA LEU A 227 2.19 -17.94 1.46
C LEU A 227 3.38 -17.16 2.05
N LYS A 228 4.54 -17.79 2.23
CA LYS A 228 5.73 -17.14 2.76
C LYS A 228 6.15 -15.89 1.98
N GLY A 229 6.63 -14.89 2.72
CA GLY A 229 7.12 -13.62 2.22
C GLY A 229 6.04 -12.63 1.78
N ARG A 230 4.76 -12.95 2.01
CA ARG A 230 3.62 -12.13 1.56
C ARG A 230 2.85 -11.56 2.75
N ILE A 231 2.21 -10.42 2.48
CA ILE A 231 1.21 -9.83 3.36
C ILE A 231 -0.16 -10.28 2.88
N TYR A 232 -1.05 -10.59 3.82
CA TYR A 232 -2.41 -11.03 3.55
C TYR A 232 -3.44 -10.18 4.27
N LEU A 233 -4.57 -9.96 3.62
CA LEU A 233 -5.76 -9.36 4.23
C LEU A 233 -6.86 -10.39 4.41
N GLN A 234 -7.37 -10.52 5.63
CA GLN A 234 -8.57 -11.33 5.88
C GLN A 234 -9.77 -10.72 5.15
N VAL A 235 -10.33 -11.46 4.20
CA VAL A 235 -11.46 -10.98 3.38
C VAL A 235 -12.84 -11.29 4.01
N GLN A 236 -12.86 -12.08 5.08
CA GLN A 236 -14.07 -12.55 5.78
C GLN A 236 -14.20 -11.98 7.21
N GLU A 237 -13.41 -10.97 7.56
CA GLU A 237 -13.36 -10.33 8.89
C GLU A 237 -13.19 -8.82 8.74
N ALA A 238 -12.65 -8.15 9.75
CA ALA A 238 -12.38 -6.72 9.77
C ALA A 238 -11.11 -6.34 9.00
N GLY A 239 -10.79 -7.04 7.91
CA GLY A 239 -9.66 -6.72 7.04
C GLY A 239 -8.30 -6.76 7.73
N GLU A 240 -8.12 -7.61 8.74
CA GLU A 240 -6.87 -7.77 9.47
C GLU A 240 -5.72 -8.14 8.53
N ALA A 241 -4.57 -7.47 8.73
CA ALA A 241 -3.37 -7.68 7.95
C ALA A 241 -2.42 -8.66 8.65
N TRP A 242 -1.86 -9.60 7.89
CA TRP A 242 -0.99 -10.66 8.38
C TRP A 242 0.27 -10.77 7.53
N TYR A 243 1.44 -10.86 8.16
CA TYR A 243 2.69 -11.17 7.46
C TYR A 243 3.13 -12.59 7.80
N ILE A 244 3.62 -13.31 6.79
CA ILE A 244 4.23 -14.64 6.97
C ILE A 244 5.71 -14.52 6.56
N PRO A 245 6.65 -14.38 7.51
CA PRO A 245 8.07 -14.26 7.20
C PRO A 245 8.61 -15.49 6.45
N MET A 246 9.58 -15.28 5.55
CA MET A 246 10.21 -16.36 4.78
C MET A 246 10.83 -17.45 5.67
N ASN A 247 11.44 -17.03 6.78
CA ASN A 247 12.10 -17.89 7.76
C ASN A 247 11.17 -18.39 8.88
N SER A 248 9.87 -18.10 8.83
CA SER A 248 8.92 -18.50 9.86
C SER A 248 7.93 -19.57 9.38
N THR A 249 7.38 -20.33 10.31
CA THR A 249 6.21 -21.20 10.10
C THR A 249 4.92 -20.55 10.58
N LYS A 250 5.02 -19.33 11.11
CA LYS A 250 3.94 -18.60 11.76
C LYS A 250 3.56 -17.35 10.96
N LYS A 251 2.29 -16.98 11.06
CA LYS A 251 1.76 -15.68 10.65
C LYS A 251 1.78 -14.72 11.83
N PHE A 252 1.98 -13.44 11.56
CA PHE A 252 1.99 -12.40 12.58
C PHE A 252 1.05 -11.26 12.21
N TYR A 253 0.35 -10.73 13.23
CA TYR A 253 -0.68 -9.72 13.05
C TYR A 253 -0.08 -8.32 12.92
N LEU A 254 -0.35 -7.66 11.80
CA LEU A 254 0.02 -6.27 11.54
C LEU A 254 -1.13 -5.37 12.01
N ALA A 255 -1.15 -5.04 13.30
CA ALA A 255 -2.30 -4.38 13.94
C ALA A 255 -2.50 -2.93 13.47
N ASP A 256 -1.42 -2.15 13.43
CA ASP A 256 -1.39 -0.75 13.04
C ASP A 256 -0.01 -0.39 12.47
N GLY A 257 0.17 0.85 12.03
CA GLY A 257 1.41 1.33 11.42
C GLY A 257 2.65 1.13 12.30
N PRO A 258 2.69 1.70 13.52
CA PRO A 258 3.83 1.54 14.42
C PRO A 258 4.14 0.07 14.77
N THR A 259 3.12 -0.72 15.13
CA THR A 259 3.29 -2.14 15.49
C THR A 259 3.76 -2.94 14.29
N ALA A 260 3.21 -2.68 13.10
CA ALA A 260 3.65 -3.32 11.87
C ALA A 260 5.13 -3.02 11.61
N PHE A 261 5.55 -1.76 11.72
CA PHE A 261 6.95 -1.37 11.48
C PHE A 261 7.92 -2.05 12.44
N GLU A 262 7.64 -1.99 13.75
CA GLU A 262 8.44 -2.66 14.79
C GLU A 262 8.56 -4.17 14.46
N MET A 263 7.42 -4.80 14.18
CA MET A 263 7.36 -6.23 13.87
C MET A 263 8.10 -6.61 12.59
N LEU A 264 7.87 -5.91 11.49
CA LEU A 264 8.47 -6.21 10.19
C LEU A 264 9.98 -6.00 10.22
N SER A 265 10.43 -4.97 10.94
CA SER A 265 11.85 -4.70 11.16
C SER A 265 12.51 -5.83 11.93
N SER A 266 11.83 -6.46 12.88
CA SER A 266 12.37 -7.64 13.59
C SER A 266 12.62 -8.85 12.68
N PHE A 267 11.90 -8.97 11.56
CA PHE A 267 12.12 -9.98 10.53
C PHE A 267 13.06 -9.54 9.41
N GLY A 268 13.59 -8.32 9.52
CA GLY A 268 14.41 -7.68 8.51
C GLY A 268 15.74 -8.38 8.27
N LEU A 269 16.07 -8.59 7.00
CA LEU A 269 17.38 -9.03 6.56
C LEU A 269 18.23 -7.80 6.23
N GLY A 270 19.41 -7.69 6.85
CA GLY A 270 20.36 -6.64 6.51
C GLY A 270 20.81 -6.70 5.05
N ILE A 271 20.87 -5.54 4.39
CA ILE A 271 21.35 -5.40 3.01
C ILE A 271 22.29 -4.20 2.87
N SER A 272 23.32 -4.34 2.05
CA SER A 272 24.25 -3.26 1.70
C SER A 272 23.61 -2.29 0.70
N ASN A 273 24.07 -1.03 0.66
CA ASN A 273 23.59 -0.06 -0.33
C ASN A 273 23.84 -0.59 -1.75
N LYS A 274 25.04 -1.12 -1.99
CA LYS A 274 25.46 -1.69 -3.27
C LYS A 274 24.56 -2.81 -3.77
N ASP A 275 24.07 -3.69 -2.89
CA ASP A 275 23.17 -4.77 -3.31
C ASP A 275 21.72 -4.30 -3.43
N LEU A 276 21.31 -3.38 -2.57
CA LEU A 276 19.99 -2.76 -2.61
C LEU A 276 19.78 -1.97 -3.92
N ASP A 277 20.81 -1.29 -4.44
CA ASP A 277 20.78 -0.56 -5.71
C ASP A 277 20.57 -1.46 -6.93
N LYS A 278 20.84 -2.77 -6.79
CA LYS A 278 20.58 -3.77 -7.84
C LYS A 278 19.14 -4.25 -7.87
N ILE A 279 18.31 -3.77 -6.96
CA ILE A 279 16.91 -4.15 -6.81
C ILE A 279 16.05 -2.96 -7.29
N PRO A 280 15.25 -3.14 -8.36
CA PRO A 280 14.41 -2.07 -8.90
C PRO A 280 13.42 -1.54 -7.87
N VAL A 281 13.21 -0.22 -7.88
CA VAL A 281 12.27 0.46 -7.00
C VAL A 281 10.84 0.32 -7.54
N GLY A 282 9.91 0.08 -6.63
CA GLY A 282 8.48 0.12 -6.87
C GLY A 282 7.86 1.38 -6.27
N ILE A 283 6.93 1.99 -7.01
CA ILE A 283 6.09 3.08 -6.52
C ILE A 283 4.66 2.65 -6.62
N GLU A 284 3.90 2.99 -5.58
CA GLU A 284 2.47 2.84 -5.64
C GLU A 284 1.75 4.16 -5.90
N LYS A 285 1.30 4.36 -7.14
CA LYS A 285 0.66 5.59 -7.61
C LYS A 285 -0.68 5.88 -6.91
N ARG A 286 -1.34 4.86 -6.36
CA ARG A 286 -2.58 5.05 -5.59
C ARG A 286 -2.34 5.69 -4.22
N PHE A 287 -1.09 5.78 -3.77
CA PHE A 287 -0.72 6.46 -2.54
C PHE A 287 -0.23 7.88 -2.87
N ALA A 288 -1.02 8.89 -2.49
CA ALA A 288 -0.68 10.28 -2.69
C ALA A 288 0.31 10.72 -1.61
N ASP A 289 1.59 10.67 -1.94
CA ASP A 289 2.64 11.32 -1.17
C ASP A 289 3.01 12.67 -1.79
N ILE A 290 3.65 13.50 -0.98
CA ILE A 290 4.22 14.77 -1.44
C ILE A 290 5.39 14.44 -2.39
N ASP A 291 5.36 15.10 -3.55
CA ASP A 291 6.36 15.12 -4.61
C ASP A 291 6.57 16.61 -4.95
N THR A 292 7.63 17.18 -4.41
CA THR A 292 7.87 18.61 -4.34
C THR A 292 8.29 19.20 -5.69
N ASP A 293 9.09 18.48 -6.46
CA ASP A 293 9.56 18.91 -7.78
C ASP A 293 8.79 18.28 -8.97
N LYS A 294 7.87 17.36 -8.68
CA LYS A 294 6.93 16.75 -9.62
C LYS A 294 7.59 15.89 -10.68
N ASP A 295 8.70 15.26 -10.32
CA ASP A 295 9.45 14.39 -11.21
C ASP A 295 8.89 12.94 -11.26
N GLY A 296 7.95 12.63 -10.35
CA GLY A 296 7.29 11.33 -10.21
C GLY A 296 7.84 10.45 -9.09
N LEU A 297 8.83 10.90 -8.33
CA LEU A 297 9.29 10.30 -7.08
C LEU A 297 8.77 11.11 -5.89
N PRO A 298 8.14 10.46 -4.89
CA PRO A 298 7.79 11.18 -3.67
C PRO A 298 9.03 11.57 -2.85
N ASP A 299 9.01 12.74 -2.19
CA ASP A 299 10.15 13.30 -1.44
C ASP A 299 10.79 12.31 -0.46
N LYS A 300 9.95 11.47 0.15
CA LYS A 300 10.39 10.47 1.12
C LYS A 300 11.08 9.29 0.45
N LEU A 301 10.61 8.87 -0.72
CA LEU A 301 11.32 7.85 -1.50
C LEU A 301 12.66 8.39 -1.97
N GLU A 302 12.70 9.63 -2.45
CA GLU A 302 13.93 10.32 -2.84
C GLU A 302 14.95 10.41 -1.70
N GLU A 303 14.50 10.72 -0.49
CA GLU A 303 15.32 10.67 0.71
C GLU A 303 15.96 9.27 0.93
N GLY A 304 15.26 8.19 0.59
CA GLY A 304 15.77 6.81 0.63
C GLY A 304 16.67 6.45 -0.57
N LEU A 305 16.52 7.13 -1.70
CA LEU A 305 17.38 6.99 -2.88
C LEU A 305 18.56 7.96 -2.89
N LYS A 306 18.57 8.92 -1.95
CA LYS A 306 19.54 10.00 -1.82
C LYS A 306 19.53 11.01 -2.97
N THR A 307 18.41 11.11 -3.69
CA THR A 307 18.13 12.20 -4.65
C THR A 307 17.66 13.45 -3.89
N ASN A 308 17.58 14.58 -4.58
CA ASN A 308 17.18 15.86 -4.00
C ASN A 308 15.70 16.16 -4.26
N PRO A 309 14.83 16.15 -3.24
CA PRO A 309 13.39 16.35 -3.43
C PRO A 309 12.94 17.69 -4.01
N ALA A 310 13.85 18.66 -4.09
CA ALA A 310 13.56 19.98 -4.64
C ALA A 310 14.11 20.16 -6.06
N LYS A 311 14.66 19.11 -6.69
CA LYS A 311 15.33 19.19 -7.98
C LYS A 311 15.03 17.94 -8.81
N ALA A 312 14.14 18.11 -9.78
CA ALA A 312 13.62 17.02 -10.60
C ALA A 312 14.68 16.17 -11.33
N ASP A 313 15.89 16.69 -11.53
CA ASP A 313 17.07 16.02 -12.10
C ASP A 313 18.22 16.27 -11.13
N THR A 314 18.55 15.31 -10.26
CA THR A 314 19.50 15.53 -9.17
C THR A 314 20.92 15.71 -9.69
N ASP A 315 21.35 14.86 -10.61
CA ASP A 315 22.72 14.83 -11.11
C ASP A 315 23.00 15.82 -12.25
N GLY A 316 21.95 16.42 -12.82
CA GLY A 316 22.02 17.45 -13.85
C GLY A 316 22.33 16.92 -15.25
N ASP A 317 22.06 15.65 -15.54
CA ASP A 317 22.35 15.03 -16.84
C ASP A 317 21.28 15.31 -17.92
N GLY A 318 20.20 15.99 -17.54
CA GLY A 318 19.07 16.33 -18.42
C GLY A 318 17.94 15.32 -18.39
N VAL A 319 17.96 14.34 -17.48
CA VAL A 319 16.89 13.38 -17.24
C VAL A 319 16.41 13.47 -15.81
N ASN A 320 15.09 13.56 -15.63
CA ASN A 320 14.52 13.58 -14.29
C ASN A 320 14.71 12.26 -13.52
N ASP A 321 14.96 12.31 -12.21
CA ASP A 321 15.29 11.15 -11.37
C ASP A 321 14.19 10.07 -11.43
N GLY A 322 12.92 10.49 -11.42
CA GLY A 322 11.78 9.59 -11.58
C GLY A 322 11.74 8.85 -12.92
N ALA A 323 12.13 9.51 -14.00
CA ALA A 323 12.24 8.86 -15.31
C ALA A 323 13.37 7.83 -15.30
N GLU A 324 14.50 8.16 -14.67
CA GLU A 324 15.65 7.28 -14.53
C GLU A 324 15.34 6.02 -13.74
N VAL A 325 14.76 6.17 -12.55
CA VAL A 325 14.48 5.08 -11.63
C VAL A 325 13.36 4.18 -12.15
N LEU A 326 12.29 4.75 -12.69
CA LEU A 326 11.06 4.00 -13.01
C LEU A 326 11.01 3.46 -14.43
N THR A 327 11.65 4.15 -15.38
CA THR A 327 11.51 3.83 -16.82
C THR A 327 12.82 3.49 -17.50
N LYS A 328 13.85 4.34 -17.36
CA LYS A 328 15.11 4.20 -18.11
C LYS A 328 16.10 3.23 -17.44
N LYS A 329 15.93 2.97 -16.14
CA LYS A 329 16.84 2.17 -15.31
C LYS A 329 18.27 2.73 -15.32
N THR A 330 18.38 4.04 -15.22
CA THR A 330 19.64 4.79 -15.08
C THR A 330 19.82 5.29 -13.65
N ASN A 331 21.03 5.69 -13.31
CA ASN A 331 21.39 6.06 -11.95
C ASN A 331 21.11 7.56 -11.71
N PRO A 332 20.20 7.93 -10.79
CA PRO A 332 19.83 9.33 -10.56
C PRO A 332 20.87 10.17 -9.82
N LEU A 333 22.04 9.59 -9.53
CA LEU A 333 23.14 10.25 -8.82
C LEU A 333 24.41 10.33 -9.68
N GLY A 334 24.31 10.09 -10.99
CA GLY A 334 25.41 10.18 -11.93
C GLY A 334 25.31 9.18 -13.07
N ALA A 335 26.20 9.33 -14.05
CA ALA A 335 26.19 8.53 -15.26
C ALA A 335 26.13 6.99 -15.05
N GLY A 336 25.28 6.32 -15.84
CA GLY A 336 25.27 4.87 -16.00
C GLY A 336 23.90 4.23 -15.82
N LYS A 337 23.85 2.90 -16.00
CA LYS A 337 22.63 2.10 -15.76
C LYS A 337 22.63 1.50 -14.37
N LEU A 338 21.46 1.44 -13.74
CA LEU A 338 21.26 0.63 -12.53
C LEU A 338 21.39 -0.85 -12.91
N ALA A 339 22.48 -1.48 -12.44
CA ALA A 339 22.73 -2.89 -12.70
C ALA A 339 21.73 -3.74 -11.92
N THR A 340 20.76 -4.36 -12.59
CA THR A 340 19.79 -5.25 -11.94
C THR A 340 20.37 -6.65 -11.74
N ASP A 341 20.24 -7.22 -10.54
CA ASP A 341 20.68 -8.60 -10.25
C ASP A 341 19.48 -9.53 -9.99
N THR A 342 19.08 -10.27 -11.01
CA THR A 342 17.94 -11.19 -10.94
C THR A 342 18.16 -12.33 -9.94
N ARG A 343 19.40 -12.79 -9.72
CA ARG A 343 19.68 -13.87 -8.76
C ARG A 343 19.52 -13.37 -7.33
N LEU A 344 20.05 -12.18 -7.05
CA LEU A 344 19.83 -11.48 -5.79
C LEU A 344 18.34 -11.27 -5.53
N ILE A 345 17.62 -10.70 -6.50
CA ILE A 345 16.18 -10.46 -6.39
C ILE A 345 15.43 -11.77 -6.11
N THR A 346 15.71 -12.84 -6.86
CA THR A 346 15.04 -14.14 -6.67
C THR A 346 15.25 -14.69 -5.27
N ARG A 347 16.46 -14.56 -4.72
CA ARG A 347 16.79 -14.99 -3.36
C ARG A 347 16.13 -14.15 -2.29
N LEU A 348 15.95 -12.85 -2.53
CA LEU A 348 15.47 -11.90 -1.53
C LEU A 348 13.98 -11.59 -1.60
N LYS A 349 13.28 -11.98 -2.68
CA LYS A 349 11.83 -11.79 -2.82
C LYS A 349 11.07 -12.30 -1.59
N GLY A 350 10.20 -11.45 -1.05
CA GLY A 350 9.38 -11.72 0.13
C GLY A 350 10.01 -11.34 1.46
N HIS A 351 11.29 -10.98 1.47
CA HIS A 351 11.95 -10.45 2.67
C HIS A 351 11.63 -8.98 2.89
N ILE A 352 11.64 -8.61 4.17
CA ILE A 352 11.90 -7.24 4.59
C ILE A 352 13.41 -7.04 4.56
N LEU A 353 13.88 -5.98 3.92
CA LEU A 353 15.29 -5.65 3.79
C LEU A 353 15.57 -4.39 4.61
N LEU A 354 16.61 -4.44 5.44
CA LEU A 354 17.05 -3.32 6.27
C LEU A 354 18.38 -2.81 5.75
N GLN A 355 18.43 -1.54 5.40
CA GLN A 355 19.64 -0.90 4.89
C GLN A 355 20.61 -0.64 6.04
N VAL A 356 21.65 -1.47 6.18
CA VAL A 356 22.56 -1.43 7.35
C VAL A 356 23.68 -0.39 7.21
N GLN A 357 23.84 0.20 6.03
CA GLN A 357 24.88 1.20 5.70
C GLN A 357 24.30 2.61 5.54
N SER A 358 23.16 2.86 6.18
CA SER A 358 22.43 4.13 6.15
C SER A 358 21.68 4.29 7.48
N ARG A 359 20.46 4.83 7.48
CA ARG A 359 19.67 5.13 8.69
C ARG A 359 18.78 3.97 9.12
N GLY A 360 19.03 2.76 8.63
CA GLY A 360 18.19 1.60 8.91
C GLY A 360 16.87 1.61 8.12
N GLU A 361 16.86 2.25 6.95
CA GLU A 361 15.71 2.28 6.05
C GLU A 361 15.20 0.86 5.77
N ALA A 362 13.89 0.66 5.92
CA ALA A 362 13.25 -0.62 5.69
C ALA A 362 12.60 -0.67 4.30
N TRP A 363 12.70 -1.81 3.63
CA TRP A 363 12.18 -2.04 2.28
C TRP A 363 11.46 -3.37 2.21
N TYR A 364 10.28 -3.42 1.60
CA TYR A 364 9.62 -4.68 1.29
C TYR A 364 9.92 -5.09 -0.15
N LEU A 365 10.58 -6.24 -0.32
CA LEU A 365 10.82 -6.79 -1.66
C LEU A 365 9.65 -7.67 -2.08
N ASN A 366 8.77 -7.15 -2.93
CA ASN A 366 7.53 -7.81 -3.27
C ASN A 366 7.77 -9.12 -4.07
N PRO A 367 7.22 -10.27 -3.62
CA PRO A 367 7.35 -11.56 -4.31
C PRO A 367 6.81 -11.60 -5.74
N VAL A 368 5.82 -10.77 -6.06
CA VAL A 368 5.13 -10.77 -7.36
C VAL A 368 6.00 -10.11 -8.42
N ASP A 369 6.36 -8.84 -8.22
CA ASP A 369 7.07 -8.04 -9.23
C ASP A 369 8.60 -8.04 -9.04
N GLY A 370 9.11 -8.39 -7.85
CA GLY A 370 10.53 -8.31 -7.52
C GLY A 370 11.06 -6.91 -7.32
N LYS A 371 10.18 -5.94 -7.07
CA LYS A 371 10.56 -4.56 -6.77
C LYS A 371 10.61 -4.31 -5.28
N ARG A 372 11.50 -3.42 -4.85
CA ARG A 372 11.57 -2.94 -3.47
C ARG A 372 10.66 -1.74 -3.28
N TYR A 373 9.85 -1.77 -2.22
CA TYR A 373 8.96 -0.68 -1.85
C TYR A 373 9.44 -0.09 -0.53
N TYR A 374 9.63 1.23 -0.50
CA TYR A 374 10.18 1.93 0.65
C TYR A 374 9.17 2.03 1.79
N MET A 375 9.59 1.65 3.00
CA MET A 375 8.78 1.72 4.21
C MET A 375 9.22 2.89 5.09
N LYS A 376 8.97 4.11 4.63
CA LYS A 376 9.42 5.36 5.26
C LYS A 376 8.96 5.60 6.70
N SER A 377 7.85 4.99 7.11
CA SER A 377 7.24 5.11 8.43
C SER A 377 6.26 3.97 8.65
N GLY A 378 5.81 3.75 9.90
CA GLY A 378 4.82 2.72 10.18
C GLY A 378 3.51 2.90 9.41
N ASP A 379 2.96 4.11 9.37
CA ASP A 379 1.70 4.36 8.65
C ASP A 379 1.85 4.18 7.14
N ALA A 380 2.95 4.67 6.56
CA ALA A 380 3.21 4.49 5.13
C ALA A 380 3.50 3.03 4.78
N ALA A 381 4.28 2.33 5.62
CA ALA A 381 4.55 0.90 5.47
C ALA A 381 3.24 0.11 5.51
N PHE A 382 2.36 0.40 6.47
CA PHE A 382 1.06 -0.24 6.58
C PHE A 382 0.22 -0.02 5.32
N ASN A 383 0.16 1.20 4.79
CA ASN A 383 -0.58 1.50 3.56
C ASN A 383 -0.03 0.74 2.34
N ILE A 384 1.28 0.80 2.12
CA ILE A 384 1.97 0.10 1.04
C ILE A 384 1.78 -1.41 1.17
N MET A 385 1.81 -1.94 2.39
CA MET A 385 1.63 -3.37 2.61
C MET A 385 0.21 -3.85 2.39
N ARG A 386 -0.80 -3.10 2.84
CA ARG A 386 -2.20 -3.40 2.52
C ARG A 386 -2.42 -3.40 1.01
N TYR A 387 -1.77 -2.47 0.32
CA TYR A 387 -1.82 -2.40 -1.13
C TYR A 387 -1.22 -3.64 -1.82
N LEU A 388 0.00 -4.02 -1.43
CA LEU A 388 0.73 -5.14 -2.04
C LEU A 388 0.26 -6.51 -1.52
N SER A 389 -0.75 -6.51 -0.64
CA SER A 389 -1.28 -7.71 -0.03
C SER A 389 -2.11 -8.55 -0.99
N SER A 390 -2.34 -9.79 -0.59
CA SER A 390 -3.34 -10.66 -1.22
C SER A 390 -4.48 -10.97 -0.25
N GLY A 391 -5.69 -11.14 -0.77
CA GLY A 391 -6.80 -11.63 0.05
C GLY A 391 -6.54 -13.06 0.55
N ILE A 392 -6.98 -13.37 1.77
CA ILE A 392 -6.98 -14.73 2.33
C ILE A 392 -8.27 -15.02 3.09
N THR A 393 -8.79 -16.23 2.92
CA THR A 393 -9.97 -16.71 3.65
C THR A 393 -9.61 -17.06 5.09
N ASN A 394 -10.59 -17.02 5.99
CA ASN A 394 -10.40 -17.47 7.37
C ASN A 394 -10.00 -18.95 7.43
N ALA A 395 -10.57 -19.78 6.54
CA ALA A 395 -10.29 -21.20 6.47
C ALA A 395 -8.83 -21.49 6.09
N ASP A 396 -8.27 -20.76 5.12
CA ASP A 396 -6.88 -20.92 4.72
C ASP A 396 -5.92 -20.30 5.73
N LEU A 397 -6.27 -19.12 6.27
CA LEU A 397 -5.46 -18.48 7.28
C LEU A 397 -5.37 -19.32 8.57
N ALA A 398 -6.44 -20.02 8.95
CA ALA A 398 -6.49 -20.93 10.11
C ALA A 398 -5.59 -22.17 9.97
N LYS A 399 -5.04 -22.43 8.78
CA LYS A 399 -4.05 -23.52 8.55
C LYS A 399 -2.61 -23.06 8.81
N ILE A 400 -2.40 -21.80 9.18
CA ILE A 400 -1.11 -21.22 9.52
C ILE A 400 -1.11 -20.84 10.99
N ASP A 401 -0.11 -21.33 11.74
CA ASP A 401 0.01 -21.05 13.16
C ASP A 401 0.28 -19.56 13.43
N VAL A 402 -0.16 -19.05 14.56
CA VAL A 402 -0.01 -17.64 14.93
C VAL A 402 1.23 -17.45 15.79
N GLY A 403 2.03 -16.45 15.43
CA GLY A 403 3.15 -15.98 16.22
C GLY A 403 2.81 -14.74 17.03
N GLU A 404 3.56 -14.55 18.09
CA GLU A 404 3.57 -13.34 18.90
C GLU A 404 4.97 -12.76 18.87
N VAL A 405 5.06 -11.45 18.71
CA VAL A 405 6.30 -10.73 18.96
C VAL A 405 6.23 -10.31 20.43
N LYS A 406 7.23 -10.76 21.20
CA LYS A 406 7.35 -10.45 22.63
C LYS A 406 8.18 -9.21 22.84
#